data_AF-A0A856MH88-F1
#
_entry.id   AF-A0A856MH88-F1
#
_cell.length_a   1.000
_cell.length_b   1.000
_cell.length_c   1.000
_cell.angle_alpha   90.00
_cell.angle_beta   90.00
_cell.angle_gamma   90.00
#
_symmetry.space_group_name_H-M   'P 1'
#
loop_
_entity.id
_entity.type
_entity.pdbx_description
1 polymer ?
#
loop_
_entity_poly.entity_id
_entity_poly.type
_entity_poly.pdbx_seq_one_letter_code
_entity_poly.pdbx_strand_id
1 'polypeptide(L)'
;MENRILCEDFRVYVGEGSVINHPVPGYQERILPTVNRYQRNDGGYIAIYSRNPSQGVYSVGDGIYVIGQIRLRGKYIGRIFHPAGYEEQDITAVEEFKRLADENFSVCEGECWAGGDTGGWFGIS
;
A
#
# COMPACT_ATOMS: atom_id res chain seq x y z
N MET A 1 2.96 -10.34 -19.15
CA MET A 1 3.14 -9.31 -18.10
C MET A 1 4.06 -9.91 -17.07
N GLU A 2 5.20 -9.28 -16.81
CA GLU A 2 6.14 -9.73 -15.77
C GLU A 2 5.46 -9.74 -14.40
N ASN A 3 5.70 -10.80 -13.64
CA ASN A 3 5.26 -10.91 -12.26
C ASN A 3 6.06 -9.92 -11.40
N ARG A 4 5.57 -8.70 -11.23
CA ARG A 4 6.23 -7.68 -10.39
C ARG A 4 5.82 -7.87 -8.93
N ILE A 5 6.39 -8.89 -8.31
CA ILE A 5 6.38 -9.03 -6.85
C ILE A 5 7.50 -8.15 -6.31
N LEU A 6 7.14 -7.21 -5.45
CA LEU A 6 8.10 -6.34 -4.76
C LEU A 6 8.77 -7.08 -3.59
N CYS A 7 10.01 -6.70 -3.30
CA CYS A 7 10.73 -7.15 -2.11
C CYS A 7 9.99 -6.75 -0.83
N GLU A 8 10.14 -7.53 0.24
CA GLU A 8 9.46 -7.26 1.52
C GLU A 8 9.97 -5.97 2.19
N ASP A 9 11.22 -5.59 1.91
CA ASP A 9 11.92 -4.38 2.35
C ASP A 9 11.93 -3.28 1.28
N PHE A 10 10.88 -3.21 0.45
CA PHE A 10 10.82 -2.31 -0.70
C PHE A 10 11.12 -0.86 -0.31
N ARG A 11 12.06 -0.24 -1.02
CA ARG A 11 12.49 1.14 -0.74
C ARG A 11 11.63 2.13 -1.49
N VAL A 12 11.17 3.13 -0.74
CA VAL A 12 10.54 4.32 -1.27
C VAL A 12 11.34 5.54 -0.84
N TYR A 13 11.29 6.58 -1.66
CA TYR A 13 11.97 7.84 -1.41
C TYR A 13 10.90 8.91 -1.29
N VAL A 14 10.90 9.62 -0.17
CA VAL A 14 9.86 10.58 0.23
C VAL A 14 10.44 11.99 0.10
N GLY A 15 9.82 12.80 -0.74
CA GLY A 15 10.15 14.21 -0.94
C GLY A 15 9.04 15.14 -0.43
N GLU A 16 9.15 16.42 -0.74
CA GLU A 16 8.10 17.39 -0.44
C GLU A 16 6.88 17.14 -1.33
N GLY A 17 5.85 16.49 -0.77
CA GLY A 17 4.57 16.24 -1.45
C GLY A 17 4.56 15.09 -2.46
N SER A 18 5.65 14.31 -2.55
CA SER A 18 5.75 13.20 -3.50
C SER A 18 6.48 11.99 -2.92
N VAL A 19 6.21 10.83 -3.50
CA VAL A 19 6.88 9.56 -3.19
C VAL A 19 7.28 8.91 -4.51
N ILE A 20 8.46 8.29 -4.55
CA ILE A 20 9.00 7.63 -5.74
C ILE A 20 9.70 6.33 -5.35
N ASN A 21 9.97 5.47 -6.34
CA ASN A 21 10.58 4.14 -6.16
C ASN A 21 12.06 4.06 -6.55
N HIS A 22 12.75 5.19 -6.68
CA HIS A 22 14.16 5.27 -7.02
C HIS A 22 14.83 6.46 -6.32
N PRO A 23 16.14 6.41 -6.05
CA PRO A 23 16.83 7.47 -5.31
C PRO A 23 16.87 8.77 -6.11
N VAL A 24 16.53 9.88 -5.45
CA VAL A 24 16.60 11.25 -5.99
C VAL A 24 17.22 12.18 -4.93
N PRO A 25 18.13 13.10 -5.31
CA PRO A 25 18.69 14.07 -4.38
C PRO A 25 17.61 14.87 -3.65
N GLY A 26 17.76 15.00 -2.33
CA GLY A 26 16.81 15.71 -1.47
C GLY A 26 15.62 14.87 -0.99
N TYR A 27 15.44 13.65 -1.49
CA TYR A 27 14.42 12.72 -0.99
C TYR A 27 14.98 11.87 0.14
N GLN A 28 14.12 11.54 1.10
CA GLN A 28 14.48 10.71 2.22
C GLN A 28 14.12 9.24 1.95
N GLU A 29 15.11 8.35 2.07
CA GLU A 29 14.87 6.91 1.96
C GLU A 29 14.03 6.39 3.15
N ARG A 30 13.09 5.51 2.82
CA ARG A 30 12.23 4.78 3.74
C ARG A 30 12.02 3.35 3.24
N ILE A 31 11.84 2.44 4.19
CA ILE A 31 11.39 1.07 3.89
C ILE A 31 9.88 1.08 3.96
N LEU A 32 9.22 0.56 2.93
CA LEU A 32 7.79 0.30 2.89
C LEU A 32 7.56 -1.19 3.19
N PRO A 33 7.11 -1.53 4.42
CA PRO A 33 6.74 -2.90 4.76
C PRO A 33 5.81 -3.52 3.73
N THR A 34 6.25 -4.59 3.09
CA THR A 34 5.55 -5.22 1.96
C THR A 34 5.29 -6.68 2.25
N VAL A 35 4.02 -7.09 2.27
CA VAL A 35 3.61 -8.45 2.58
C VAL A 35 3.10 -9.15 1.33
N ASN A 36 3.76 -10.23 0.91
CA ASN A 36 3.39 -10.95 -0.32
C ASN A 36 2.51 -12.18 -0.06
N ARG A 37 1.24 -11.97 0.32
CA ARG A 37 0.28 -13.08 0.58
C ARG A 37 -0.12 -13.86 -0.68
N TYR A 38 0.01 -13.24 -1.86
CA TYR A 38 -0.30 -13.86 -3.14
C TYR A 38 0.90 -13.77 -4.10
N GLN A 39 1.27 -14.87 -4.77
CA GLN A 39 2.50 -14.94 -5.59
C GLN A 39 2.27 -15.14 -7.11
N ARG A 40 1.02 -15.28 -7.56
CA ARG A 40 0.72 -15.45 -8.99
C ARG A 40 0.58 -14.11 -9.71
N ASN A 41 0.57 -14.15 -11.04
CA ASN A 41 0.63 -12.97 -11.90
C ASN A 41 -0.62 -12.08 -11.82
N ASP A 42 -1.78 -12.61 -11.45
CA ASP A 42 -3.05 -11.88 -11.28
C ASP A 42 -3.15 -11.26 -9.87
N GLY A 43 -2.10 -10.54 -9.47
CA GLY A 43 -2.07 -9.89 -8.17
C GLY A 43 -1.48 -8.49 -8.20
N GLY A 44 -1.81 -7.73 -7.17
CA GLY A 44 -1.40 -6.36 -6.95
C GLY A 44 -1.53 -6.00 -5.49
N TYR A 45 -1.33 -4.73 -5.16
CA TYR A 45 -1.12 -4.28 -3.80
C TYR A 45 -2.27 -3.38 -3.34
N ILE A 46 -2.81 -3.69 -2.17
CA ILE A 46 -3.53 -2.70 -1.36
C ILE A 46 -2.53 -1.96 -0.47
N ALA A 47 -2.71 -0.67 -0.27
CA ALA A 47 -2.02 0.07 0.77
C ALA A 47 -2.77 -0.06 2.09
N ILE A 48 -2.01 -0.07 3.19
CA ILE A 48 -2.56 0.02 4.54
C ILE A 48 -2.30 1.43 5.07
N TYR A 49 -3.36 2.03 5.59
CA TYR A 49 -3.43 3.41 6.00
C TYR A 49 -3.65 3.55 7.50
N SER A 50 -3.15 4.65 8.05
CA SER A 50 -3.40 5.09 9.42
C SER A 50 -3.61 6.60 9.47
N ARG A 51 -4.32 7.06 10.51
CA ARG A 51 -4.39 8.48 10.89
C ARG A 51 -3.26 8.89 11.84
N ASN A 52 -2.48 7.93 12.34
CA ASN A 52 -1.40 8.19 13.26
C ASN A 52 -0.08 8.49 12.51
N PRO A 53 0.44 9.72 12.57
CA PRO A 53 1.68 10.08 11.88
C PRO A 53 2.91 9.30 12.36
N SER A 54 2.93 8.83 13.61
CA SER A 54 4.11 8.13 14.15
C SER A 54 4.30 6.72 13.56
N GLN A 55 3.26 6.17 12.94
CA GLN A 55 3.26 4.85 12.31
C GLN A 55 3.53 4.92 10.79
N GLY A 56 3.43 6.12 10.21
CA GLY A 56 3.49 6.35 8.78
C GLY A 56 4.90 6.23 8.19
N VAL A 57 4.99 5.54 7.04
CA VAL A 57 6.17 5.56 6.16
C VAL A 57 6.20 6.88 5.37
N TYR A 58 5.05 7.29 4.84
CA TYR A 58 4.85 8.56 4.13
C TYR A 58 3.39 8.99 4.20
N SER A 59 3.12 10.28 3.94
CA SER A 59 1.76 10.82 3.85
C SER A 59 1.26 10.85 2.41
N VAL A 60 -0.04 10.62 2.24
CA VAL A 60 -0.77 10.84 0.98
C VAL A 60 -1.66 12.10 1.03
N GLY A 61 -1.49 12.94 2.06
CA GLY A 61 -2.31 14.13 2.30
C GLY A 61 -3.43 13.88 3.33
N ASP A 62 -4.11 14.96 3.70
CA ASP A 62 -5.29 14.97 4.58
C ASP A 62 -5.13 14.22 5.92
N GLY A 63 -3.91 14.14 6.46
CA GLY A 63 -3.62 13.40 7.69
C GLY A 63 -3.73 11.88 7.54
N ILE A 64 -3.58 11.36 6.32
CA ILE A 64 -3.53 9.93 6.01
C ILE A 64 -2.08 9.55 5.72
N TYR A 65 -1.66 8.44 6.30
CA TYR A 65 -0.30 7.91 6.19
C TYR A 65 -0.34 6.47 5.73
N VAL A 66 0.53 6.12 4.79
CA VAL A 66 0.74 4.72 4.41
C VAL A 66 1.73 4.11 5.38
N ILE A 67 1.36 2.97 5.96
CA ILE A 67 2.21 2.23 6.90
C ILE A 67 2.86 0.98 6.27
N GLY A 68 2.30 0.52 5.15
CA GLY A 68 2.68 -0.75 4.51
C GLY A 68 1.75 -1.10 3.36
N GLN A 69 1.98 -2.27 2.77
CA GLN A 69 1.16 -2.78 1.68
C GLN A 69 1.10 -4.30 1.67
N ILE A 70 0.01 -4.84 1.12
CA ILE A 70 -0.22 -6.29 1.06
C ILE A 70 -0.59 -6.70 -0.36
N ARG A 71 0.12 -7.71 -0.89
CA ARG A 71 -0.17 -8.29 -2.20
C ARG A 71 -1.31 -9.30 -2.12
N LEU A 72 -2.36 -9.06 -2.90
CA LEU A 72 -3.53 -9.91 -3.00
C LEU A 72 -3.82 -10.29 -4.44
N ARG A 73 -4.71 -11.26 -4.64
CA ARG A 73 -5.27 -11.58 -5.95
C ARG A 73 -6.23 -10.49 -6.38
N GLY A 74 -6.21 -10.10 -7.65
CA GLY A 74 -7.08 -9.06 -8.18
C GLY A 74 -6.52 -8.42 -9.44
N LYS A 75 -6.99 -7.20 -9.73
CA LYS A 75 -6.54 -6.43 -10.90
C LYS A 75 -6.55 -4.94 -10.61
N TYR A 76 -5.69 -4.21 -11.30
CA TYR A 76 -5.78 -2.75 -11.33
C TYR A 76 -6.88 -2.31 -12.30
N ILE A 77 -7.69 -1.34 -11.88
CA ILE A 77 -8.62 -0.60 -12.75
C ILE A 77 -8.15 0.85 -12.71
N GLY A 78 -7.49 1.29 -13.79
CA GLY A 78 -6.68 2.51 -13.74
C GLY A 78 -5.57 2.37 -12.69
N ARG A 79 -5.48 3.31 -11.76
CA ARG A 79 -4.45 3.34 -10.70
C ARG A 79 -4.84 2.60 -9.42
N ILE A 80 -6.10 2.18 -9.31
CA ILE A 80 -6.65 1.59 -8.10
C ILE A 80 -6.58 0.08 -8.22
N PHE A 81 -5.97 -0.59 -7.24
CA PHE A 81 -6.02 -2.03 -7.14
C PHE A 81 -7.36 -2.48 -6.58
N HIS A 82 -7.99 -3.42 -7.27
CA HIS A 82 -9.21 -4.06 -6.82
C HIS A 82 -8.93 -5.53 -6.49
N PRO A 83 -9.00 -5.90 -5.20
CA PRO A 83 -8.97 -7.29 -4.79
C PRO A 83 -10.09 -8.09 -5.46
N ALA A 84 -9.84 -9.35 -5.80
CA ALA A 84 -10.82 -10.22 -6.43
C ALA A 84 -12.07 -10.35 -5.55
N GLY A 85 -13.25 -10.08 -6.11
CA GLY A 85 -14.54 -10.05 -5.39
C GLY A 85 -14.95 -8.66 -4.89
N TYR A 86 -14.08 -7.64 -5.04
CA TYR A 86 -14.28 -6.26 -4.59
C TYR A 86 -14.08 -5.23 -5.71
N GLU A 87 -14.26 -5.63 -6.97
CA GLU A 87 -13.97 -4.82 -8.18
C GLU A 87 -14.73 -3.49 -8.28
N GLU A 88 -15.85 -3.35 -7.58
CA GLU A 88 -16.68 -2.13 -7.59
C GLU A 88 -16.99 -1.63 -6.17
N GLN A 89 -16.29 -2.15 -5.18
CA GLN A 89 -16.55 -1.88 -3.77
C GLN A 89 -15.46 -0.98 -3.18
N ASP A 90 -15.88 -0.07 -2.31
CA ASP A 90 -14.93 0.62 -1.42
C ASP A 90 -14.44 -0.36 -0.36
N ILE A 91 -13.15 -0.68 -0.43
CA ILE A 91 -12.52 -1.64 0.49
C ILE A 91 -12.12 -1.02 1.83
N THR A 92 -12.26 0.30 1.99
CA THR A 92 -11.90 1.07 3.19
C THR A 92 -12.63 0.58 4.44
N ALA A 93 -13.91 0.21 4.29
CA ALA A 93 -14.75 -0.24 5.39
C ALA A 93 -14.85 -1.77 5.52
N VAL A 94 -14.16 -2.53 4.67
CA VAL A 94 -14.28 -4.00 4.64
C VAL A 94 -13.49 -4.60 5.80
N GLU A 95 -14.23 -5.27 6.70
CA GLU A 95 -13.69 -5.84 7.94
C GLU A 95 -12.59 -6.89 7.71
N GLU A 96 -12.68 -7.64 6.62
CA GLU A 96 -11.65 -8.60 6.23
C GLU A 96 -10.28 -7.94 6.05
N PHE A 97 -10.23 -6.76 5.43
CA PHE A 97 -8.98 -6.05 5.19
C PHE A 97 -8.47 -5.29 6.41
N LYS A 98 -9.36 -4.86 7.31
CA LYS A 98 -8.96 -4.32 8.62
C LYS A 98 -8.28 -5.38 9.46
N ARG A 99 -8.90 -6.56 9.58
CA ARG A 99 -8.28 -7.71 10.25
C ARG A 99 -6.96 -8.09 9.60
N LEU A 100 -6.90 -8.09 8.27
CA LEU A 100 -5.65 -8.36 7.56
C LEU A 100 -4.56 -7.32 7.86
N ALA A 101 -4.92 -6.04 7.99
CA ALA A 101 -3.99 -5.00 8.42
C ALA A 101 -3.43 -5.30 9.82
N ASP A 102 -4.30 -5.55 10.80
CA ASP A 102 -3.90 -5.84 12.18
C ASP A 102 -3.03 -7.10 12.31
N GLU A 103 -3.34 -8.15 11.54
CA GLU A 103 -2.57 -9.41 11.54
C GLU A 103 -1.13 -9.24 11.01
N ASN A 104 -0.88 -8.24 10.18
CA ASN A 104 0.42 -8.07 9.50
C ASN A 104 1.19 -6.84 9.96
N PHE A 105 0.51 -5.87 10.56
CA PHE A 105 1.09 -4.63 11.03
C PHE A 105 0.65 -4.39 12.48
N SER A 106 1.47 -4.84 13.44
CA SER A 106 1.17 -4.69 14.86
C SER A 106 0.96 -3.23 15.30
N VAL A 107 1.49 -2.28 14.53
CA VAL A 107 1.29 -0.84 14.74
C VAL A 107 -0.17 -0.40 14.53
N CYS A 108 -1.02 -1.19 13.87
CA CYS A 108 -2.38 -0.77 13.56
C CYS A 108 -3.29 -0.68 14.76
N GLU A 109 -3.15 -1.58 15.73
CA GLU A 109 -3.95 -1.60 16.96
C GLU A 109 -5.47 -1.47 16.73
N GLY A 110 -6.00 -1.96 15.60
CA GLY A 110 -7.42 -1.87 15.23
C GLY A 110 -7.85 -0.61 14.48
N GLU A 111 -6.94 0.35 14.28
CA GLU A 111 -7.26 1.68 13.72
C GLU A 111 -6.87 1.85 12.24
N CYS A 112 -6.23 0.84 11.65
CA CYS A 112 -5.86 0.87 10.23
C CYS A 112 -7.00 0.47 9.30
N TRP A 113 -6.86 0.87 8.04
CA TRP A 113 -7.71 0.40 6.96
C TRP A 113 -6.92 0.17 5.67
N ALA A 114 -7.52 -0.56 4.74
CA ALA A 114 -6.93 -0.81 3.44
C ALA A 114 -7.54 0.10 2.36
N GLY A 115 -6.76 0.41 1.33
CA GLY A 115 -7.29 1.01 0.10
C GLY A 115 -6.50 0.58 -1.13
N GLY A 116 -7.15 0.62 -2.29
CA GLY A 116 -6.57 0.21 -3.55
C GLY A 116 -5.66 1.24 -4.20
N ASP A 117 -5.77 2.51 -3.78
CA ASP A 117 -4.75 3.51 -4.11
C ASP A 117 -3.49 3.19 -3.32
N THR A 118 -2.33 3.34 -3.93
CA THR A 118 -1.03 3.22 -3.25
C THR A 118 -0.31 4.56 -3.18
N GLY A 119 -0.98 5.67 -3.49
CA GLY A 119 -0.37 6.99 -3.63
C GLY A 119 0.29 7.18 -5.01
N GLY A 120 -0.04 6.31 -5.96
CA GLY A 120 0.25 6.54 -7.37
C GLY A 120 1.72 6.51 -7.82
N TRP A 121 2.67 6.29 -6.91
CA TRP A 121 4.12 6.20 -7.17
C TRP A 121 4.54 4.87 -7.80
N PHE A 122 3.67 3.86 -7.75
CA PHE A 122 3.90 2.56 -8.36
C PHE A 122 4.10 2.64 -9.89
N GLY A 123 3.65 3.73 -10.53
CA GLY A 123 3.74 3.91 -11.97
C GLY A 123 2.99 2.84 -12.76
N ILE A 124 2.06 2.12 -12.12
CA ILE A 124 1.18 1.16 -12.79
C ILE A 124 0.00 1.97 -13.34
N SER A 125 0.11 2.32 -14.62
CA SER A 125 -0.96 2.86 -15.48
C SER A 125 -1.36 1.81 -16.51
#